data_AF-A0A2N0QKK9-F1
#
_entry.id   AF-A0A2N0QKK9-F1
#
_cell.length_a   1.000
_cell.length_b   1.000
_cell.length_c   1.000
_cell.angle_alpha   90.00
_cell.angle_beta   90.00
_cell.angle_gamma   90.00
#
_symmetry.space_group_name_H-M   'P 1'
#
loop_
_entity.id
_entity.type
_entity.pdbx_description
1 polymer ?
#
loop_
_entity_poly.entity_id
_entity_poly.type
_entity_poly.pdbx_seq_one_letter_code
_entity_poly.pdbx_strand_id
1 'polypeptide(L)'
;MDEHGLIVEDLEAKIKEHNPKMLYTIPTFQNPTGRTLPVDRRQKVAELASQNNLIVLEDDPYCDLRYKGEVVPNIKMFDKTGHVVLLNSFAKIISPGLRVGTILAETEIIQKLAVAKQ
;
A
#
# COMPACT_ATOMS: atom_id res chain seq x y z
N MET A 1 -3.74 -11.77 9.99
CA MET A 1 -4.08 -11.98 8.56
C MET A 1 -4.94 -13.23 8.44
N ASP A 2 -5.88 -13.26 7.51
CA ASP A 2 -6.68 -14.44 7.13
C ASP A 2 -6.45 -14.79 5.65
N GLU A 3 -7.26 -15.68 5.06
CA GLU A 3 -7.15 -16.11 3.66
C GLU A 3 -7.17 -14.97 2.62
N HIS A 4 -7.65 -13.78 3.00
CA HIS A 4 -7.69 -12.59 2.16
C HIS A 4 -6.65 -11.52 2.53
N GLY A 5 -5.73 -11.85 3.44
CA GLY A 5 -4.61 -11.02 3.82
C GLY A 5 -4.88 -10.23 5.10
N LEU A 6 -4.61 -8.93 5.08
CA LEU A 6 -4.77 -8.06 6.26
C LEU A 6 -6.24 -8.08 6.75
N ILE A 7 -6.43 -8.21 8.06
CA ILE A 7 -7.74 -8.16 8.73
C ILE A 7 -7.96 -6.73 9.21
N VAL A 8 -9.04 -6.09 8.77
CA VAL A 8 -9.29 -4.66 9.00
C VAL A 8 -9.59 -4.38 10.47
N GLU A 9 -10.30 -5.30 11.12
CA GLU A 9 -10.69 -5.20 12.52
C GLU A 9 -9.46 -5.28 13.46
N ASP A 10 -8.51 -6.16 13.14
CA ASP A 10 -7.23 -6.27 13.86
C ASP A 10 -6.36 -5.03 13.63
N LEU A 11 -6.37 -4.46 12.41
CA LEU A 11 -5.69 -3.20 12.11
C LEU A 11 -6.29 -2.06 12.95
N GLU A 12 -7.61 -1.91 12.98
CA GLU A 12 -8.27 -0.86 13.74
C GLU A 12 -7.98 -0.98 15.25
N ALA A 13 -8.03 -2.19 15.80
CA ALA A 13 -7.68 -2.45 17.20
C ALA A 13 -6.24 -2.01 17.52
N LYS A 14 -5.27 -2.38 16.66
CA LYS A 14 -3.85 -1.99 16.82
C LYS A 14 -3.61 -0.50 16.65
N ILE A 15 -4.37 0.16 15.79
CA ILE A 15 -4.31 1.62 15.66
C ILE A 15 -4.72 2.29 16.97
N LYS A 16 -5.83 1.83 17.58
CA LYS A 16 -6.31 2.35 18.87
C LYS A 16 -5.34 2.07 20.01
N GLU A 17 -4.74 0.87 20.03
CA GLU A 17 -3.84 0.46 21.10
C GLU A 17 -2.48 1.17 21.03
N HIS A 18 -1.91 1.32 19.83
CA HIS A 18 -0.51 1.73 19.67
C HIS A 18 -0.31 3.11 19.03
N ASN A 19 -1.36 3.70 18.45
CA ASN A 19 -1.28 4.96 17.69
C ASN A 19 -0.08 5.01 16.70
N PRO A 20 0.06 4.00 15.82
CA PRO A 20 1.21 3.88 14.92
C PRO A 20 1.25 5.03 13.92
N LYS A 21 2.46 5.41 13.51
CA LYS A 21 2.66 6.46 12.49
C LYS A 21 2.50 5.96 11.06
N MET A 22 2.69 4.66 10.84
CA MET A 22 2.69 4.08 9.50
C MET A 22 2.22 2.62 9.50
N LEU A 23 1.49 2.26 8.46
CA LEU A 23 1.22 0.88 8.05
C LEU A 23 2.02 0.58 6.79
N TYR A 24 2.81 -0.50 6.78
CA TYR A 24 3.38 -1.05 5.56
C TYR A 24 2.55 -2.26 5.12
N THR A 25 2.19 -2.32 3.84
CA THR A 25 1.43 -3.44 3.30
C THR A 25 1.75 -3.70 1.84
N ILE A 26 1.79 -4.98 1.47
CA ILE A 26 1.83 -5.44 0.08
C ILE A 26 0.43 -5.97 -0.24
N PRO A 27 -0.48 -5.16 -0.82
CA PRO A 27 -1.89 -5.54 -0.91
C PRO A 27 -2.19 -6.53 -2.06
N THR A 28 -1.28 -6.66 -3.03
CA THR A 28 -1.42 -7.54 -4.18
C THR A 28 -0.34 -8.61 -4.14
N PHE A 29 -0.72 -9.88 -4.21
CA PHE A 29 0.19 -11.03 -4.15
C PHE A 29 1.22 -10.93 -3.02
N GLN A 30 0.72 -10.65 -1.80
CA GLN A 30 1.51 -10.37 -0.62
C GLN A 30 2.66 -11.37 -0.44
N ASN A 31 3.87 -10.88 -0.20
CA ASN A 31 5.01 -11.75 0.08
C ASN A 31 5.11 -12.00 1.61
N PRO A 32 5.03 -13.25 2.12
CA PRO A 32 5.15 -14.53 1.41
C PRO A 32 3.82 -15.27 1.13
N THR A 33 2.67 -14.74 1.56
CA THR A 33 1.41 -15.50 1.57
C THR A 33 0.73 -15.67 0.20
N GLY A 34 1.12 -14.89 -0.80
CA GLY A 34 0.47 -14.79 -2.11
C GLY A 34 -0.92 -14.14 -2.08
N ARG A 35 -1.42 -13.73 -0.91
CA ARG A 35 -2.79 -13.24 -0.75
C ARG A 35 -2.97 -11.85 -1.35
N THR A 36 -4.16 -11.59 -1.85
CA THR A 36 -4.54 -10.26 -2.37
C THR A 36 -5.70 -9.71 -1.55
N LEU A 37 -5.51 -8.50 -1.02
CA LEU A 37 -6.56 -7.78 -0.30
C LEU A 37 -7.70 -7.45 -1.28
N PRO A 38 -8.95 -7.81 -0.97
CA PRO A 38 -10.11 -7.45 -1.77
C PRO A 38 -10.44 -5.96 -1.67
N VAL A 39 -11.26 -5.47 -2.60
CA VAL A 39 -11.56 -4.03 -2.78
C VAL A 39 -12.13 -3.39 -1.51
N ASP A 40 -13.07 -4.06 -0.86
CA ASP A 40 -13.71 -3.62 0.38
C ASP A 40 -12.68 -3.38 1.49
N ARG A 41 -11.71 -4.29 1.65
CA ARG A 41 -10.62 -4.10 2.63
C ARG A 41 -9.69 -2.98 2.26
N ARG A 42 -9.37 -2.80 0.96
CA ARG A 42 -8.54 -1.67 0.50
C ARG A 42 -9.21 -0.32 0.78
N GLN A 43 -10.51 -0.22 0.53
CA GLN A 43 -11.31 0.96 0.88
C GLN A 43 -11.27 1.23 2.38
N LYS A 44 -11.47 0.21 3.22
CA LYS A 44 -11.40 0.35 4.67
C LYS A 44 -10.01 0.74 5.18
N VAL A 45 -8.94 0.22 4.59
CA VAL A 45 -7.57 0.66 4.93
C VAL A 45 -7.39 2.15 4.62
N ALA A 46 -7.87 2.65 3.47
CA ALA A 46 -7.80 4.07 3.14
C ALA A 46 -8.66 4.94 4.09
N GLU A 47 -9.84 4.46 4.49
CA GLU A 47 -10.68 5.14 5.50
C GLU A 47 -9.98 5.23 6.85
N LEU A 48 -9.42 4.11 7.35
CA LEU A 48 -8.69 4.08 8.62
C LEU A 48 -7.44 4.95 8.60
N ALA A 49 -6.73 4.99 7.46
CA ALA A 49 -5.59 5.87 7.24
C ALA A 49 -5.95 7.33 7.50
N SER A 50 -7.04 7.77 6.86
CA SER A 50 -7.58 9.12 6.98
C SER A 50 -8.04 9.46 8.40
N GLN A 51 -8.83 8.57 9.02
CA GLN A 51 -9.42 8.80 10.34
C GLN A 51 -8.40 8.90 11.47
N ASN A 52 -7.26 8.23 11.31
CA ASN A 52 -6.27 8.08 12.38
C ASN A 52 -4.94 8.79 12.08
N ASN A 53 -4.89 9.60 11.01
CA ASN A 53 -3.65 10.26 10.56
C ASN A 53 -2.49 9.25 10.41
N LEU A 54 -2.80 8.10 9.84
CA LEU A 54 -1.89 6.96 9.67
C LEU A 54 -1.42 6.94 8.21
N ILE A 55 -0.11 7.02 7.99
CA ILE A 55 0.44 6.87 6.64
C ILE A 55 0.39 5.40 6.23
N VAL A 56 -0.20 5.10 5.08
CA VAL A 56 -0.16 3.76 4.48
C VAL A 56 0.89 3.73 3.39
N LEU A 57 1.94 2.96 3.59
CA LEU A 57 2.92 2.62 2.58
C LEU A 57 2.44 1.37 1.84
N GLU A 58 1.80 1.60 0.71
CA GLU A 58 1.32 0.58 -0.21
C GLU A 58 2.46 0.17 -1.14
N ASP A 59 3.08 -0.99 -0.87
CA ASP A 59 4.16 -1.54 -1.69
C ASP A 59 3.59 -2.55 -2.69
N ASP A 60 3.41 -2.14 -3.95
CA ASP A 60 2.75 -2.95 -4.96
C ASP A 60 3.62 -3.21 -6.20
N PRO A 61 4.76 -3.93 -6.06
CA PRO A 61 5.62 -4.27 -7.19
C PRO A 61 5.06 -5.43 -8.03
N TYR A 62 3.92 -6.00 -7.63
CA TYR A 62 3.33 -7.20 -8.22
C TYR A 62 1.97 -6.94 -8.90
N CYS A 63 1.40 -5.74 -8.83
CA CYS A 63 0.08 -5.43 -9.39
C CYS A 63 -0.06 -5.84 -10.85
N ASP A 64 0.99 -5.60 -11.63
CA ASP A 64 1.04 -5.87 -13.07
C ASP A 64 1.31 -7.35 -13.41
N LEU A 65 1.51 -8.22 -12.42
CA LEU A 65 1.76 -9.65 -12.59
C LEU A 65 0.48 -10.50 -12.53
N ARG A 66 -0.70 -9.89 -12.57
CA ARG A 66 -1.97 -10.63 -12.55
C ARG A 66 -2.23 -11.31 -13.90
N TYR A 67 -2.00 -12.62 -13.96
CA TYR A 67 -2.25 -13.40 -15.17
C TYR A 67 -3.73 -13.72 -15.44
N LYS A 68 -4.56 -13.82 -14.39
CA LYS A 68 -5.99 -14.18 -14.46
C LYS A 68 -6.80 -13.48 -13.37
N GLY A 69 -8.11 -13.39 -13.58
CA GLY A 69 -9.05 -12.73 -12.67
C GLY A 69 -9.09 -11.22 -12.85
N GLU A 70 -9.88 -10.55 -12.02
CA GLU A 70 -10.09 -9.11 -12.11
C GLU A 70 -8.96 -8.30 -11.48
N VAL A 71 -8.67 -7.15 -12.07
CA VAL A 71 -7.75 -6.17 -11.50
C VAL A 71 -8.38 -5.58 -10.25
N VAL A 72 -7.60 -5.51 -9.17
CA VAL A 72 -8.02 -4.89 -7.92
C VAL A 72 -7.35 -3.51 -7.83
N PRO A 73 -8.12 -2.42 -7.77
CA PRO A 73 -7.61 -1.07 -7.53
C PRO A 73 -6.62 -0.97 -6.36
N ASN A 74 -5.55 -0.19 -6.52
CA ASN A 74 -4.67 0.18 -5.42
C ASN A 74 -5.43 0.86 -4.28
N ILE A 75 -4.95 0.73 -3.04
CA ILE A 75 -5.46 1.45 -1.88
C ILE A 75 -5.43 2.96 -2.15
N LYS A 76 -4.37 3.43 -2.83
CA LYS A 76 -4.21 4.83 -3.24
C LYS A 76 -5.39 5.37 -4.08
N MET A 77 -6.10 4.53 -4.83
CA MET A 77 -7.28 4.97 -5.60
C MET A 77 -8.47 5.38 -4.71
N PHE A 78 -8.48 4.94 -3.45
CA PHE A 78 -9.53 5.27 -2.48
C PHE A 78 -9.10 6.35 -1.49
N ASP A 79 -7.84 6.80 -1.55
CA ASP A 79 -7.32 7.86 -0.70
C ASP A 79 -7.83 9.24 -1.13
N LYS A 80 -8.61 9.87 -0.25
CA LYS A 80 -9.16 11.22 -0.45
C LYS A 80 -8.43 12.31 0.34
N THR A 81 -7.44 11.93 1.14
CA THR A 81 -6.85 12.81 2.15
C THR A 81 -5.33 12.83 2.15
N GLY A 82 -4.70 12.07 1.25
CA GLY A 82 -3.26 12.12 1.04
C GLY A 82 -2.44 11.22 1.97
N HIS A 83 -3.07 10.27 2.66
CA HIS A 83 -2.42 9.41 3.64
C HIS A 83 -1.82 8.14 3.03
N VAL A 84 -2.11 7.83 1.76
CA VAL A 84 -1.59 6.63 1.10
C VAL A 84 -0.43 7.01 0.17
N VAL A 85 0.68 6.29 0.31
CA VAL A 85 1.88 6.38 -0.51
C VAL A 85 2.01 5.07 -1.27
N LEU A 86 1.85 5.13 -2.59
CA LEU A 86 2.01 3.97 -3.46
C LEU A 86 3.46 3.89 -3.94
N LEU A 87 4.10 2.75 -3.70
CA LEU A 87 5.40 2.37 -4.22
C LEU A 87 5.22 1.36 -5.36
N ASN A 88 5.92 1.56 -6.46
CA ASN A 88 5.98 0.60 -7.55
C ASN A 88 7.43 0.41 -8.06
N SER A 89 7.69 -0.70 -8.74
CA SER A 89 9.01 -1.06 -9.23
C SER A 89 8.96 -1.75 -10.59
N PHE A 90 9.91 -1.44 -11.45
CA PHE A 90 10.09 -2.14 -12.73
C PHE A 90 10.85 -3.47 -12.58
N ALA A 91 11.28 -3.82 -11.37
CA ALA A 91 12.12 -4.99 -11.12
C ALA A 91 11.45 -6.33 -11.46
N LYS A 92 10.12 -6.39 -11.43
CA LYS A 92 9.36 -7.63 -11.67
C LYS A 92 8.70 -7.68 -13.04
N ILE A 93 8.71 -6.58 -13.77
CA ILE A 93 8.03 -6.43 -15.07
C ILE A 93 9.05 -6.30 -16.20
N ILE A 94 10.17 -5.59 -15.97
CA ILE A 94 11.20 -5.33 -16.98
C ILE A 94 12.50 -6.05 -16.60
N SER A 95 13.18 -5.57 -15.55
CA SER A 95 14.44 -6.17 -15.09
C SER A 95 14.82 -5.66 -13.70
N PRO A 96 15.26 -6.52 -12.77
CA PRO A 96 15.76 -6.09 -11.48
C PRO A 96 17.03 -5.23 -11.60
N GLY A 97 17.80 -5.38 -12.67
CA GLY A 97 19.03 -4.63 -12.94
C GLY A 97 18.79 -3.16 -13.29
N LEU A 98 17.56 -2.78 -13.64
CA LEU A 98 17.23 -1.38 -13.98
C LEU A 98 17.35 -0.45 -12.76
N ARG A 99 17.08 -0.96 -11.55
CA ARG A 99 17.10 -0.18 -10.29
C ARG A 99 16.24 1.09 -10.32
N VAL A 100 15.14 1.06 -11.07
CA VAL A 100 14.16 2.15 -11.16
C VAL A 100 12.83 1.71 -10.54
N GLY A 101 12.22 2.63 -9.81
CA GLY A 101 10.86 2.53 -9.29
C GLY A 101 10.19 3.91 -9.25
N THR A 102 8.92 3.93 -8.88
CA THR A 102 8.11 5.16 -8.81
C THR A 102 7.42 5.25 -7.46
N ILE A 103 7.10 6.49 -7.07
CA ILE A 103 6.34 6.79 -5.87
C ILE A 103 5.20 7.73 -6.27
N LEU A 104 3.98 7.40 -5.85
CA LEU A 104 2.81 8.26 -5.97
C LEU A 104 2.32 8.62 -4.56
N ALA A 105 2.44 9.90 -4.19
CA ALA A 105 2.06 10.44 -2.90
C ALA A 105 1.75 11.94 -3.00
N GLU A 106 1.26 12.54 -1.92
CA GLU A 106 1.08 13.99 -1.83
C GLU A 106 2.40 14.75 -1.92
N THR A 107 2.33 15.97 -2.46
CA THR A 107 3.48 16.84 -2.71
C THR A 107 4.36 17.03 -1.47
N GLU A 108 3.75 17.20 -0.29
CA GLU A 108 4.50 17.38 0.95
C GLU A 108 5.35 16.14 1.31
N ILE A 109 4.80 14.94 1.10
CA ILE A 109 5.53 13.68 1.31
C ILE A 109 6.65 13.55 0.29
N ILE A 110 6.36 13.82 -0.99
CA ILE A 110 7.36 13.75 -2.07
C ILE A 110 8.54 14.69 -1.81
N GLN A 111 8.28 15.92 -1.32
CA GLN A 111 9.35 16.87 -0.98
C GLN A 111 10.26 16.34 0.14
N LYS A 112 9.69 15.76 1.21
CA LYS A 112 10.47 15.16 2.30
C LYS A 112 11.29 13.97 1.81
N LEU A 113 10.71 13.11 0.96
CA LEU A 113 11.41 11.98 0.36
C LEU A 113 12.55 12.43 -0.57
N ALA A 114 12.35 13.52 -1.32
CA ALA A 114 13.38 14.08 -2.20
C ALA A 114 14.59 14.57 -1.41
N VAL A 115 14.39 15.16 -0.22
CA VAL A 115 15.48 15.52 0.70
C VAL A 115 16.17 14.27 1.25
N ALA A 116 15.41 13.27 1.71
CA ALA A 116 15.99 12.05 2.27
C ALA A 116 16.77 11.18 1.25
N LYS A 117 16.52 11.38 -0.05
CA LYS A 117 17.24 10.71 -1.14
C LYS A 117 18.63 11.32 -1.41
N GLN A 118 18.85 12.59 -1.06
CA GLN A 118 20.12 13.29 -1.26
C GLN A 118 21.17 12.81 -0.26
#